data_AF-A0A0C1C4H3-F1
#
_entry.id   AF-A0A0C1C4H3-F1
#
_cell.length_a   1.000
_cell.length_b   1.000
_cell.length_c   1.000
_cell.angle_alpha   90.00
_cell.angle_beta   90.00
_cell.angle_gamma   90.00
#
_symmetry.space_group_name_H-M   'P 1'
#
loop_
_entity.id
_entity.type
_entity.pdbx_description
1 polymer ?
#
loop_
_entity_poly.entity_id
_entity_poly.type
_entity_poly.pdbx_seq_one_letter_code
_entity_poly.pdbx_strand_id
1 'polypeptide(L)'
;MIESPLRHSIAKQKIEIRAQANGGFIAYFAGRCLAVSEVIEPTKFSMYDLEIQKKIDAIELAEKLGNVTEAARISGCSRETIYKNKRLLKEKGPLALKRTYRPDLYHKNRTPKNIEKIIIGFSLKNPYLGQAQVSTQLKANYEIDISPAGVRCIWLRESMNTRALRMLKAKSSSCLTA
;
A
#
# COMPACT_ATOMS: atom_id res chain seq x y z
N MET A 1 27.05 24.76 -26.70
CA MET A 1 26.05 23.66 -26.76
C MET A 1 26.82 22.36 -26.65
N ILE A 2 26.52 21.50 -25.67
CA ILE A 2 27.11 20.16 -25.62
C ILE A 2 26.29 19.30 -26.59
N GLU A 3 26.85 18.99 -27.75
CA GLU A 3 26.24 18.02 -28.66
C GLU A 3 26.23 16.65 -27.99
N SER A 4 25.02 16.14 -27.71
CA SER A 4 24.87 14.76 -27.25
C SER A 4 24.99 13.83 -28.46
N PRO A 5 25.98 12.92 -28.49
CA PRO A 5 26.25 12.04 -29.64
C PRO A 5 25.22 10.89 -29.78
N LEU A 6 24.14 10.89 -29.00
CA LEU A 6 23.18 9.79 -28.95
C LEU A 6 22.10 9.94 -30.04
N ARG A 7 22.34 9.30 -31.20
CA ARG A 7 21.33 9.09 -32.26
C ARG A 7 20.14 8.20 -31.82
N HIS A 8 20.27 7.46 -30.71
CA HIS A 8 19.29 6.47 -30.25
C HIS A 8 18.87 6.71 -28.80
N SER A 9 17.61 6.42 -28.48
CA SER A 9 17.04 6.59 -27.14
C SER A 9 17.68 5.63 -26.11
N ILE A 10 18.11 6.20 -24.99
CA ILE A 10 18.66 5.46 -23.84
C ILE A 10 17.58 4.78 -22.97
N ALA A 11 16.30 5.08 -23.20
CA ALA A 11 15.19 4.69 -22.32
C ALA A 11 14.95 3.17 -22.19
N LYS A 12 15.61 2.35 -23.01
CA LYS A 12 15.49 0.88 -22.99
C LYS A 12 16.82 0.15 -22.81
N GLN A 13 17.92 0.87 -22.58
CA GLN A 13 19.24 0.25 -22.41
C GLN A 13 19.42 -0.19 -20.95
N LYS A 14 19.95 -1.39 -20.76
CA LYS A 14 20.22 -1.97 -19.43
C LYS A 14 21.70 -1.79 -19.07
N ILE A 15 21.98 -1.68 -17.77
CA ILE A 15 23.34 -1.80 -17.24
C ILE A 15 23.60 -3.29 -16.99
N GLU A 16 24.68 -3.83 -17.56
CA GLU A 16 25.14 -5.20 -17.32
C GLU A 16 26.33 -5.18 -16.37
N ILE A 17 26.28 -5.98 -15.30
CA ILE A 17 27.41 -6.16 -14.38
C ILE A 17 27.96 -7.57 -14.59
N ARG A 18 29.25 -7.67 -14.94
CA ARG A 18 29.94 -8.95 -15.12
C ARG A 18 30.96 -9.12 -14.01
N ALA A 19 30.85 -10.22 -13.26
CA ALA A 19 31.83 -10.59 -12.25
C ALA A 19 33.15 -11.02 -12.92
N GLN A 20 34.27 -10.66 -12.30
CA GLN A 20 35.60 -11.06 -12.70
C GLN A 20 36.18 -12.10 -11.73
N ALA A 21 37.14 -12.90 -12.19
CA ALA A 21 37.79 -13.93 -11.40
C ALA A 21 38.58 -13.39 -10.19
N ASN A 22 38.94 -12.10 -10.20
CA ASN A 22 39.64 -11.41 -9.11
C ASN A 22 38.69 -10.89 -8.00
N GLY A 23 37.38 -11.19 -8.08
CA GLY A 23 36.38 -10.67 -7.14
C GLY A 23 35.87 -9.26 -7.45
N GLY A 24 36.38 -8.62 -8.51
CA GLY A 24 35.87 -7.35 -9.03
C GLY A 24 34.68 -7.51 -9.98
N PHE A 25 34.18 -6.39 -10.50
CA PHE A 25 33.16 -6.38 -11.54
C PHE A 25 33.46 -5.35 -12.62
N ILE A 26 32.97 -5.61 -13.84
CA ILE A 26 32.91 -4.61 -14.91
C ILE A 26 31.45 -4.30 -15.20
N ALA A 27 31.11 -3.02 -15.26
CA ALA A 27 29.79 -2.55 -15.67
C ALA A 27 29.80 -2.10 -17.14
N TYR A 28 28.77 -2.46 -17.90
CA TYR A 28 28.57 -2.05 -19.28
C TYR A 28 27.25 -1.30 -19.44
N PHE A 29 27.25 -0.27 -20.28
CA PHE A 29 26.03 0.40 -20.74
C PHE A 29 26.01 0.41 -22.27
N ALA A 30 24.99 -0.22 -22.86
CA ALA A 30 24.86 -0.36 -24.33
C ALA A 30 26.12 -0.93 -25.02
N GLY A 31 26.78 -1.90 -24.38
CA GLY A 31 28.02 -2.52 -24.87
C GLY A 31 29.30 -1.72 -24.63
N ARG A 32 29.23 -0.52 -24.03
CA ARG A 32 30.41 0.27 -23.65
C ARG A 32 30.77 0.04 -22.19
N CYS A 33 32.06 -0.14 -21.92
CA CYS A 33 32.58 -0.29 -20.56
C CYS A 33 32.45 1.03 -19.78
N LEU A 34 31.91 0.97 -18.57
CA LEU A 34 31.84 2.11 -17.66
C LEU A 34 33.10 2.16 -16.78
N ALA A 35 33.65 3.36 -16.60
CA ALA A 35 34.68 3.60 -15.59
C ALA A 35 33.98 3.72 -14.23
N VAL A 36 34.24 2.78 -13.32
CA VAL A 36 33.71 2.78 -11.96
C VAL A 36 34.82 3.23 -11.02
N SER A 37 34.70 4.45 -10.48
CA SER A 37 35.73 5.09 -9.65
C SER A 37 35.68 4.66 -8.19
N GLU A 38 34.48 4.46 -7.66
CA GLU A 38 34.25 4.09 -6.26
C GLU A 38 33.09 3.10 -6.19
N VAL A 39 33.33 1.98 -5.52
CA VAL A 39 32.30 1.00 -5.18
C VAL A 39 31.96 1.23 -3.73
N ILE A 40 30.84 1.88 -3.47
CA ILE A 40 30.30 2.00 -2.11
C ILE A 40 29.63 0.68 -1.79
N GLU A 41 30.24 -0.11 -0.91
CA GLU A 41 29.60 -1.29 -0.35
C GLU A 41 28.24 -0.90 0.24
N PRO A 42 27.16 -1.63 -0.06
CA PRO A 42 25.86 -1.34 0.55
C PRO A 42 26.04 -1.30 2.06
N THR A 43 25.57 -0.22 2.68
CA THR A 43 25.63 -0.03 4.14
C THR A 43 25.13 -1.31 4.80
N LYS A 44 25.93 -1.84 5.76
CA LYS A 44 25.68 -3.10 6.47
C LYS A 44 24.18 -3.36 6.63
N PHE A 45 23.73 -4.57 6.29
CA PHE A 45 22.36 -5.01 6.56
C PHE A 45 22.03 -4.68 8.02
N SER A 46 21.16 -3.69 8.23
CA SER A 46 20.62 -3.42 9.54
C SER A 46 19.90 -4.69 10.01
N MET A 47 19.97 -4.95 11.31
CA MET A 47 19.18 -6.01 11.95
C MET A 47 17.66 -5.81 11.75
N TYR A 48 17.24 -4.60 11.36
CA TYR A 48 15.86 -4.21 11.13
C TYR A 48 15.64 -3.65 9.72
N ASP A 49 14.36 -3.59 9.33
CA ASP A 49 13.92 -2.93 8.09
C ASP A 49 14.44 -1.48 8.01
N LEU A 50 14.72 -0.98 6.80
CA LEU A 50 15.30 0.35 6.58
C LEU A 50 14.46 1.45 7.22
N GLU A 51 13.14 1.30 7.22
CA GLU A 51 12.21 2.23 7.87
C GLU A 51 12.40 2.28 9.39
N ILE A 52 12.60 1.11 10.02
CA ILE A 52 12.80 0.99 11.46
C ILE A 52 14.16 1.58 11.82
N GLN A 53 15.21 1.24 11.06
CA GLN A 53 16.56 1.73 11.32
C GLN A 53 16.62 3.26 11.28
N LYS A 54 16.04 3.89 10.25
CA LYS A 54 15.98 5.36 10.15
C LYS A 54 15.31 6.02 11.36
N LYS A 55 14.27 5.37 11.93
CA LYS A 55 13.57 5.88 13.11
C LYS A 55 14.42 5.73 14.38
N ILE A 56 15.20 4.66 14.49
CA ILE A 56 16.16 4.46 15.58
C ILE A 56 17.28 5.50 15.48
N ASP A 57 17.87 5.66 14.30
CA ASP A 57 18.96 6.62 14.05
C ASP A 57 18.54 8.06 14.40
N ALA A 58 17.29 8.44 14.10
CA ALA A 58 16.75 9.75 14.47
C ALA A 58 16.62 9.95 15.99
N ILE A 59 16.29 8.89 16.74
CA ILE A 59 16.23 8.93 18.21
C ILE A 59 17.65 9.04 18.78
N GLU A 60 18.58 8.23 18.29
CA GLU A 60 19.98 8.27 18.73
C GLU A 60 20.64 9.61 18.42
N LEU A 61 20.34 10.20 17.25
CA LEU A 61 20.83 11.52 16.88
C LEU A 61 20.33 12.60 17.86
N ALA A 62 19.07 12.52 18.28
CA ALA A 62 18.51 13.44 19.27
C ALA A 62 19.19 13.32 20.65
N GLU A 63 19.59 12.11 21.05
CA GLU A 63 20.30 11.87 22.29
C GLU A 63 21.76 12.35 22.22
N LYS A 64 22.45 12.10 21.11
CA LYS A 64 23.83 12.57 20.86
C LYS A 64 23.92 14.09 20.86
N LEU A 65 22.96 14.78 20.24
CA LEU A 65 22.95 16.24 20.14
C LEU A 65 22.41 16.93 21.40
N GLY A 66 21.67 16.20 22.26
CA GLY A 66 20.89 16.81 23.35
C GLY A 66 19.80 17.79 22.88
N ASN A 67 19.57 17.89 21.57
CA ASN A 67 18.64 18.84 20.95
C ASN A 67 17.74 18.12 19.91
N VAL A 68 16.48 17.93 20.28
CA VAL A 68 15.50 17.21 19.46
C VAL A 68 15.11 18.01 18.21
N THR A 69 15.11 19.35 18.27
CA THR A 69 14.77 20.21 17.12
C THR A 69 15.83 20.11 16.04
N GLU A 70 17.10 20.11 16.44
CA GLU A 70 18.21 19.98 15.51
C GLU A 70 18.29 18.57 14.91
N ALA A 71 18.07 17.53 15.71
CA ALA A 71 17.95 16.17 15.22
C ALA A 71 16.77 16.00 14.24
N ALA A 72 15.62 16.62 14.49
CA ALA A 72 14.47 16.64 13.59
C ALA A 72 14.82 17.27 12.24
N ARG A 73 15.55 18.41 12.26
CA ARG A 73 16.02 19.10 11.05
C ARG A 73 16.95 18.21 10.21
N ILE A 74 17.89 17.52 10.85
CA ILE A 74 18.89 16.66 10.17
C ILE A 74 18.26 15.36 9.66
N SER A 75 17.41 14.72 10.46
CA SER A 75 16.77 13.43 10.12
C SER A 75 15.56 13.56 9.19
N GLY A 76 15.09 14.77 8.92
CA GLY A 76 13.93 15.03 8.06
C GLY A 76 12.60 14.54 8.65
N CYS A 77 12.50 14.42 9.98
CA CYS A 77 11.26 14.04 10.66
C CYS A 77 10.79 15.13 11.61
N SER A 78 9.52 15.11 12.03
CA SER A 78 9.02 16.10 12.98
C SER A 78 9.49 15.80 14.41
N ARG A 79 9.71 16.84 15.21
CA ARG A 79 10.01 16.73 16.65
C ARG A 79 9.03 15.80 17.37
N GLU A 80 7.74 15.91 17.06
CA GLU A 80 6.69 15.03 17.59
C GLU A 80 6.89 13.55 17.22
N THR A 81 7.36 13.28 16.01
CA THR A 81 7.66 11.91 15.56
C THR A 81 8.79 11.30 16.36
N ILE A 82 9.84 12.07 16.67
CA ILE A 82 10.94 11.61 17.52
C ILE A 82 10.43 11.24 18.91
N TYR A 83 9.61 12.09 19.55
CA TYR A 83 9.04 11.78 20.86
C TYR A 83 8.11 10.55 20.84
N LYS A 84 7.23 10.44 19.83
CA LYS A 84 6.33 9.28 19.66
C LYS A 84 7.12 7.99 19.46
N ASN A 85 8.13 8.01 18.60
CA ASN A 85 8.97 6.85 18.32
C ASN A 85 9.80 6.47 19.55
N LYS A 86 10.37 7.44 20.28
CA LYS A 86 11.09 7.18 21.53
C LYS A 86 10.22 6.47 22.57
N ARG A 87 8.97 6.92 22.72
CA ARG A 87 7.99 6.28 23.61
C ARG A 87 7.65 4.86 23.13
N LEU A 88 7.35 4.68 21.84
CA LEU A 88 7.03 3.37 21.26
C LEU A 88 8.18 2.38 21.37
N LEU A 89 9.42 2.84 21.15
CA LEU A 89 10.62 2.04 21.29
C LEU A 89 10.81 1.55 22.73
N LYS A 90 10.54 2.40 23.73
CA LYS A 90 10.61 2.03 25.15
C LYS A 90 9.51 1.06 25.57
N GLU A 91 8.28 1.22 25.05
CA GLU A 91 7.13 0.40 25.46
C GLU A 91 7.05 -0.96 24.74
N LYS A 92 7.38 -1.00 23.44
CA LYS A 92 7.08 -2.15 22.56
C LYS A 92 8.29 -2.63 21.74
N GLY A 93 9.45 -2.03 21.93
CA GLY A 93 10.68 -2.37 21.24
C GLY A 93 10.76 -1.91 19.78
N PRO A 94 11.88 -2.25 19.08
CA PRO A 94 12.18 -1.75 17.74
C PRO A 94 11.15 -2.12 16.66
N LEU A 95 10.57 -3.33 16.73
CA LEU A 95 9.62 -3.80 15.73
C LEU A 95 8.31 -2.98 15.70
N ALA A 96 7.96 -2.34 16.82
CA ALA A 96 6.78 -1.49 16.92
C ALA A 96 6.92 -0.15 16.18
N LEU A 97 8.14 0.22 15.79
CA LEU A 97 8.39 1.41 14.97
C LEU A 97 7.98 1.21 13.51
N LYS A 98 7.69 -0.03 13.08
CA LYS A 98 7.22 -0.29 11.72
C LYS A 98 5.85 0.35 11.51
N ARG A 99 5.66 1.03 10.37
CA ARG A 99 4.36 1.60 10.04
C ARG A 99 3.34 0.48 9.86
N THR A 100 2.31 0.52 10.70
CA THR A 100 1.16 -0.37 10.59
C THR A 100 0.07 0.34 9.79
N TYR A 101 -0.27 -0.20 8.62
CA TYR A 101 -1.53 0.14 7.96
C TYR A 101 -2.64 -0.65 8.67
N ARG A 102 -3.75 0.01 9.03
CA ARG A 102 -4.95 -0.69 9.50
C ARG A 102 -5.83 -0.95 8.28
N PRO A 103 -5.86 -2.17 7.71
CA PRO A 103 -6.51 -2.39 6.43
C PRO A 103 -8.04 -2.30 6.53
N ASP A 104 -8.60 -2.65 7.69
CA ASP A 104 -10.03 -3.00 7.78
C ASP A 104 -10.78 -2.23 8.87
N LEU A 105 -10.70 -0.90 8.86
CA LEU A 105 -11.58 -0.10 9.71
C LEU A 105 -12.99 -0.04 9.10
N TYR A 106 -13.94 -0.73 9.73
CA TYR A 106 -15.36 -0.54 9.41
C TYR A 106 -15.87 0.77 10.02
N HIS A 107 -16.03 1.79 9.19
CA HIS A 107 -16.43 3.12 9.65
C HIS A 107 -17.84 3.11 10.23
N LYS A 108 -18.09 3.86 11.31
CA LYS A 108 -19.40 3.93 12.00
C LYS A 108 -20.54 4.41 11.10
N ASN A 109 -20.22 5.30 10.15
CA ASN A 109 -21.19 5.83 9.17
C ASN A 109 -21.44 4.88 7.99
N ARG A 110 -20.83 3.69 7.97
CA ARG A 110 -21.12 2.67 6.95
C ARG A 110 -22.39 1.93 7.34
N THR A 111 -23.16 1.49 6.34
CA THR A 111 -24.35 0.65 6.54
C THR A 111 -24.00 -0.53 7.45
N PRO A 112 -24.85 -0.88 8.44
CA PRO A 112 -24.61 -2.03 9.30
C PRO A 112 -24.35 -3.34 8.52
N LYS A 113 -23.40 -4.16 8.98
CA LYS A 113 -22.97 -5.38 8.27
C LYS A 113 -24.11 -6.38 8.02
N ASN A 114 -25.07 -6.47 8.95
CA ASN A 114 -26.26 -7.30 8.80
C ASN A 114 -27.12 -6.83 7.61
N ILE A 115 -27.36 -5.52 7.50
CA ILE A 115 -28.12 -4.91 6.41
C ILE A 115 -27.37 -5.09 5.08
N GLU A 116 -26.04 -4.86 5.06
CA GLU A 116 -25.24 -5.10 3.84
C GLU A 116 -25.34 -6.55 3.36
N LYS A 117 -25.27 -7.54 4.26
CA LYS A 117 -25.42 -8.96 3.92
C LYS A 117 -26.78 -9.27 3.28
N ILE A 118 -27.86 -8.71 3.81
CA ILE A 118 -29.21 -8.88 3.26
C ILE A 118 -29.27 -8.30 1.85
N ILE A 119 -28.75 -7.09 1.65
CA ILE A 119 -28.73 -6.41 0.35
C ILE A 119 -27.90 -7.20 -0.66
N ILE A 120 -26.73 -7.70 -0.27
CA ILE A 120 -25.86 -8.52 -1.11
C ILE A 120 -26.59 -9.81 -1.50
N GLY A 121 -27.16 -10.53 -0.54
CA GLY A 121 -27.90 -11.77 -0.79
C GLY A 121 -29.09 -11.56 -1.71
N PHE A 122 -29.86 -10.50 -1.49
CA PHE A 122 -30.97 -10.12 -2.37
C PHE A 122 -30.52 -9.80 -3.80
N SER A 123 -29.41 -9.05 -3.93
CA SER A 123 -28.85 -8.66 -5.22
C SER A 123 -28.24 -9.84 -5.99
N LEU A 124 -27.72 -10.86 -5.29
CA LEU A 124 -27.19 -12.08 -5.90
C LEU A 124 -28.31 -13.04 -6.33
N LYS A 125 -29.42 -13.10 -5.59
CA LYS A 125 -30.63 -13.84 -6.00
C LYS A 125 -31.30 -13.20 -7.22
N ASN A 126 -31.28 -11.86 -7.28
CA ASN A 126 -31.93 -11.07 -8.33
C ASN A 126 -30.93 -10.17 -9.08
N PRO A 127 -29.95 -10.75 -9.80
CA PRO A 127 -28.84 -10.00 -10.41
C PRO A 127 -29.27 -9.02 -11.50
N TYR A 128 -30.47 -9.22 -12.05
CA TYR A 128 -31.06 -8.43 -13.13
C TYR A 128 -31.63 -7.08 -12.68
N LEU A 129 -31.93 -6.93 -11.39
CA LEU A 129 -32.54 -5.71 -10.87
C LEU A 129 -31.54 -4.56 -10.83
N GLY A 130 -32.04 -3.36 -11.16
CA GLY A 130 -31.33 -2.10 -11.01
C GLY A 130 -31.33 -1.62 -9.56
N GLN A 131 -30.41 -0.69 -9.22
CA GLN A 131 -30.26 -0.14 -7.86
C GLN A 131 -31.55 0.46 -7.29
N ALA A 132 -32.38 1.10 -8.13
CA ALA A 132 -33.66 1.68 -7.73
C ALA A 132 -34.69 0.58 -7.41
N GLN A 133 -34.79 -0.43 -8.27
CA GLN A 133 -35.70 -1.56 -8.06
C GLN A 133 -35.33 -2.35 -6.80
N VAL A 134 -34.03 -2.57 -6.55
CA VAL A 134 -33.55 -3.22 -5.33
C VAL A 134 -33.91 -2.42 -4.09
N SER A 135 -33.68 -1.10 -4.09
CA SER A 135 -34.07 -0.20 -3.00
C SER A 135 -35.57 -0.29 -2.70
N THR A 136 -36.44 -0.20 -3.72
CA THR A 136 -37.90 -0.31 -3.56
C THR A 136 -38.32 -1.67 -3.02
N GLN A 137 -37.75 -2.76 -3.53
CA GLN A 137 -38.10 -4.12 -3.08
C GLN A 137 -37.60 -4.42 -1.67
N LEU A 138 -36.45 -3.86 -1.27
CA LEU A 138 -35.95 -3.97 0.11
C LEU A 138 -36.83 -3.22 1.10
N LYS A 139 -37.30 -2.03 0.72
CA LYS A 139 -38.25 -1.26 1.53
C LYS A 139 -39.58 -1.99 1.69
N ALA A 140 -40.10 -2.56 0.61
CA ALA A 140 -41.39 -3.25 0.61
C ALA A 140 -41.38 -4.61 1.34
N ASN A 141 -40.30 -5.41 1.19
CA ASN A 141 -40.28 -6.79 1.67
C ASN A 141 -39.50 -6.99 2.97
N TYR A 142 -38.58 -6.10 3.31
CA TYR A 142 -37.67 -6.25 4.47
C TYR A 142 -37.69 -5.04 5.40
N GLU A 143 -38.51 -4.02 5.12
CA GLU A 143 -38.56 -2.74 5.86
C GLU A 143 -37.19 -2.02 5.96
N ILE A 144 -36.28 -2.32 5.04
CA ILE A 144 -34.95 -1.70 4.98
C ILE A 144 -35.03 -0.45 4.11
N ASP A 145 -35.03 0.73 4.73
CA ASP A 145 -34.96 2.00 3.99
C ASP A 145 -33.52 2.34 3.61
N ILE A 146 -33.16 2.06 2.36
CA ILE A 146 -31.86 2.40 1.79
C ILE A 146 -32.03 3.12 0.46
N SER A 147 -31.27 4.18 0.24
CA SER A 147 -31.30 4.88 -1.04
C SER A 147 -30.72 4.03 -2.18
N PRO A 148 -31.16 4.23 -3.44
CA PRO A 148 -30.55 3.56 -4.59
C PRO A 148 -29.04 3.79 -4.71
N ALA A 149 -28.56 4.98 -4.32
CA ALA A 149 -27.13 5.28 -4.24
C ALA A 149 -26.42 4.46 -3.16
N GLY A 150 -27.05 4.24 -2.00
CA GLY A 150 -26.54 3.38 -0.93
C GLY A 150 -26.34 1.93 -1.42
N VAL A 151 -27.32 1.39 -2.14
CA VAL A 151 -27.22 0.06 -2.78
C VAL A 151 -26.01 0.00 -3.73
N ARG A 152 -25.84 1.01 -4.59
CA ARG A 152 -24.69 1.10 -5.50
C ARG A 152 -23.35 1.15 -4.77
N CYS A 153 -23.25 1.92 -3.69
CA CYS A 153 -22.04 2.01 -2.87
C CYS A 153 -21.66 0.66 -2.27
N ILE A 154 -22.65 -0.11 -1.79
CA ILE A 154 -22.43 -1.48 -1.30
C ILE A 154 -21.94 -2.37 -2.44
N TRP A 155 -22.57 -2.30 -3.61
CA TRP A 155 -22.14 -3.07 -4.79
C TRP A 155 -20.71 -2.75 -5.21
N LEU A 156 -20.28 -1.48 -5.19
CA LEU A 156 -18.91 -1.11 -5.54
C LEU A 156 -17.89 -1.70 -4.58
N ARG A 157 -18.16 -1.65 -3.27
CA ARG A 157 -17.27 -2.23 -2.25
C ARG A 157 -17.12 -3.74 -2.40
N GLU A 158 -18.18 -4.39 -2.85
CA GLU A 158 -18.24 -5.84 -3.03
C GLU A 158 -17.89 -6.31 -4.46
N SER A 159 -17.49 -5.39 -5.36
CA SER A 159 -17.22 -5.69 -6.77
C SER A 159 -18.40 -6.32 -7.51
N MET A 160 -19.61 -5.77 -7.31
CA MET A 160 -20.90 -6.25 -7.83
C MET A 160 -21.70 -5.16 -8.58
N ASN A 161 -21.03 -4.12 -9.05
CA ASN A 161 -21.66 -2.94 -9.65
C ASN A 161 -22.42 -3.24 -10.95
N THR A 162 -21.95 -4.21 -11.74
CA THR A 162 -22.61 -4.59 -12.99
C THR A 162 -23.43 -5.88 -12.83
N ARG A 163 -24.45 -6.05 -13.68
CA ARG A 163 -25.23 -7.29 -13.78
C ARG A 163 -24.32 -8.50 -14.00
N ALA A 164 -23.34 -8.38 -14.90
CA ALA A 164 -22.40 -9.46 -15.20
C ALA A 164 -21.60 -9.87 -13.94
N LEU A 165 -21.09 -8.92 -13.17
CA LEU A 165 -20.37 -9.19 -11.93
C LEU A 165 -21.28 -9.84 -10.87
N ARG A 166 -22.54 -9.39 -10.74
CA ARG A 166 -23.52 -10.05 -9.86
C ARG A 166 -23.80 -11.49 -10.27
N MET A 167 -23.98 -11.75 -11.57
CA MET A 167 -24.18 -13.10 -12.10
C MET A 167 -22.97 -14.01 -11.83
N LEU A 168 -21.75 -13.52 -12.09
CA LEU A 168 -20.52 -14.26 -11.83
C LEU A 168 -20.39 -14.59 -10.34
N LYS A 169 -20.55 -13.59 -9.47
CA LYS A 169 -20.44 -13.78 -8.02
C LYS A 169 -21.53 -14.72 -7.48
N ALA A 170 -22.76 -14.65 -8.01
CA ALA A 170 -23.84 -15.56 -7.65
C ALA A 170 -23.50 -17.02 -8.01
N LYS A 171 -22.95 -17.27 -9.21
CA LYS A 171 -22.50 -18.60 -9.64
C LYS A 171 -21.36 -19.14 -8.76
N SER A 172 -20.40 -18.29 -8.41
CA SER A 172 -19.32 -18.66 -7.50
C SER A 172 -19.82 -18.98 -6.10
N SER A 173 -20.82 -18.25 -5.58
CA SER A 173 -21.43 -18.54 -4.29
C SER A 173 -22.24 -19.84 -4.29
N SER A 174 -22.92 -20.20 -5.38
CA SER A 174 -23.59 -21.52 -5.49
C SER A 174 -22.61 -22.69 -5.55
N CYS A 175 -21.42 -22.49 -6.12
CA CYS A 175 -20.37 -23.53 -6.22
C CYS A 175 -19.74 -23.89 -4.86
N LEU A 176 -19.73 -22.97 -3.88
CA LEU A 176 -19.15 -23.24 -2.55
C LEU A 176 -20.12 -23.96 -1.59
N THR A 177 -21.35 -24.24 -2.02
CA THR A 177 -22.41 -24.84 -1.18
C THR A 177 -22.91 -26.19 -1.72
N ALA A 178 -22.22 -26.76 -2.70
CA ALA A 178 -22.42 -28.10 -3.25
C ALA A 178 -21.16 -28.94 -3.02
#